data_AF-A0ABD3DSA5-F1
#
_entry.id   AF-A0ABD3DSA5-F1
#
_cell.length_a   1.000
_cell.length_b   1.000
_cell.length_c   1.000
_cell.angle_alpha   90.00
_cell.angle_beta   90.00
_cell.angle_gamma   90.00
#
_symmetry.space_group_name_H-M   'P 1'
#
loop_
_entity.id
_entity.type
_entity.pdbx_description
1 polymer ?
#
loop_
_entity_poly.entity_id
_entity_poly.type
_entity_poly.pdbx_seq_one_letter_code
_entity_poly.pdbx_strand_id
1 'polypeptide(L)' 'MNEDLEDIKRFPQYFSFSLETKIKPQNRLLVEHGFSMQLSEMLKVGDGEFKVQLIEQRLHLRSLRLLPS' A
#
# COMPACT_ATOMS: atom_id res chain seq x y z
N MET A 1 6.93 8.67 12.85
CA MET A 1 7.78 9.86 13.01
C MET A 1 9.26 9.54 12.74
N ASN A 2 9.93 8.65 13.46
CA ASN A 2 11.33 8.28 13.14
C ASN A 2 11.47 7.18 12.06
N GLU A 3 10.49 6.28 11.96
CA GLU A 3 10.49 5.21 10.93
C GLU A 3 10.35 5.79 9.51
N ASP A 4 9.57 6.87 9.35
CA ASP A 4 9.36 7.54 8.06
C ASP A 4 10.66 8.05 7.42
N LEU A 5 11.60 8.53 8.25
CA LEU A 5 12.90 9.05 7.79
C LEU A 5 13.84 7.93 7.34
N GLU A 6 13.84 6.80 8.04
CA GLU A 6 14.64 5.64 7.64
C GLU A 6 14.08 4.97 6.38
N ASP A 7 12.75 4.96 6.21
CA ASP A 7 12.11 4.49 4.98
C ASP A 7 12.45 5.36 3.78
N ILE A 8 12.49 6.69 3.95
CA ILE A 8 12.92 7.60 2.88
C ILE A 8 14.37 7.35 2.49
N LYS A 9 15.27 7.09 3.46
CA LYS A 9 16.67 6.74 3.17
C LYS A 9 16.80 5.40 2.44
N ARG A 10 15.98 4.41 2.81
CA ARG A 10 15.97 3.07 2.17
C ARG A 10 15.35 3.09 0.79
N PHE A 11 14.47 4.05 0.51
CA PHE A 11 13.76 4.16 -0.76
C PHE A 11 13.74 5.62 -1.26
N PRO A 12 14.90 6.15 -1.70
CA PRO A 12 14.99 7.54 -2.18
C PRO A 12 14.17 7.79 -3.46
N GLN A 13 13.74 6.73 -4.14
CA GLN A 13 12.88 6.78 -5.32
C GLN A 13 11.53 7.46 -5.04
N TYR A 14 11.13 7.63 -3.77
CA TYR A 14 9.96 8.42 -3.40
C TYR A 14 9.93 9.80 -4.07
N PHE A 15 11.08 10.46 -4.18
CA PHE A 15 11.17 11.79 -4.80
C PHE A 15 10.88 11.79 -6.31
N SER A 16 10.91 10.64 -6.95
CA SER A 16 10.54 10.48 -8.37
C SER A 16 9.03 10.24 -8.56
N PHE A 17 8.28 9.96 -7.49
CA PHE A 17 6.83 9.77 -7.54
C PHE A 17 6.09 11.05 -7.15
N SER A 18 4.95 11.28 -7.80
CA SER A 18 4.09 12.42 -7.49
C SER A 18 3.30 12.18 -6.20
N LEU A 19 3.37 13.14 -5.28
CA LEU A 19 2.58 13.10 -4.05
C LEU A 19 1.07 13.11 -4.34
N GLU A 20 0.61 14.01 -5.20
CA GLU A 20 -0.82 14.22 -5.44
C GLU A 20 -1.43 13.13 -6.33
N THR A 21 -0.67 12.63 -7.32
CA THR A 21 -1.24 11.71 -8.33
C THR A 21 -0.93 10.24 -8.07
N LYS A 22 0.04 9.92 -7.20
CA LYS A 22 0.46 8.54 -6.91
C LYS A 22 0.36 8.20 -5.43
N ILE A 23 1.13 8.90 -4.59
CA ILE A 23 1.32 8.54 -3.18
C ILE A 23 0.04 8.74 -2.35
N LYS A 24 -0.55 9.93 -2.37
CA LYS A 24 -1.77 10.23 -1.60
C LYS A 24 -2.97 9.37 -2.01
N PRO A 25 -3.29 9.18 -3.31
CA PRO A 25 -4.41 8.34 -3.71
C PRO A 25 -4.26 6.88 -3.24
N GLN A 26 -3.10 6.27 -3.41
CA GLN A 26 -2.88 4.87 -3.03
C GLN A 26 -2.88 4.70 -1.49
N ASN A 27 -2.26 5.63 -0.75
CA ASN A 27 -2.29 5.61 0.72
C ASN A 27 -3.72 5.76 1.27
N ARG A 28 -4.54 6.62 0.65
CA ARG A 28 -5.95 6.76 1.03
C ARG A 28 -6.71 5.43 0.88
N LEU A 29 -6.51 4.72 -0.24
CA LEU A 29 -7.17 3.44 -0.48
C LEU A 29 -6.79 2.37 0.56
N LEU A 30 -5.51 2.34 0.98
CA LEU A 30 -5.07 1.44 2.04
C LEU A 30 -5.79 1.75 3.35
N VAL A 31 -5.80 3.03 3.76
CA VAL A 31 -6.46 3.47 5.01
C VAL A 31 -7.97 3.21 4.97
N GLU A 32 -8.65 3.52 3.87
CA GLU A 32 -10.09 3.29 3.69
C GLU A 32 -10.48 1.81 3.79
N HIS A 33 -9.56 0.91 3.47
CA HIS A 33 -9.78 -0.54 3.57
C HIS A 33 -9.14 -1.18 4.81
N GLY A 34 -8.56 -0.38 5.71
CA GLY A 34 -7.93 -0.85 6.94
C GLY A 34 -6.65 -1.65 6.70
N PHE A 35 -5.98 -1.44 5.56
CA PHE A 35 -4.70 -2.04 5.25
C PHE A 35 -3.55 -1.11 5.64
N SER A 36 -2.44 -1.72 6.04
CA SER A 36 -1.14 -1.06 6.16
C SER A 36 -0.17 -1.81 5.25
N MET A 37 0.56 -1.06 4.43
CA MET A 37 1.56 -1.56 3.50
C MET A 37 2.72 -0.58 3.50
N GLN A 38 3.96 -1.07 3.38
CA GLN A 38 5.10 -0.18 3.25
C GLN A 38 4.99 0.64 1.97
N LEU A 39 5.29 1.94 2.05
CA LEU A 39 5.18 2.84 0.90
C LEU A 39 6.05 2.37 -0.28
N SER A 40 7.18 1.73 0.00
CA SER A 40 8.04 1.13 -1.03
C SER A 40 7.40 -0.05 -1.76
N GLU A 41 6.61 -0.88 -1.07
CA GLU A 41 5.88 -2.00 -1.70
C GLU A 41 4.73 -1.49 -2.56
N MET A 42 4.02 -0.48 -2.06
CA MET A 42 2.94 0.20 -2.77
C MET A 42 3.40 0.84 -4.09
N LEU A 43 4.59 1.45 -4.09
CA LEU A 43 5.11 2.21 -5.24
C LEU A 43 5.97 1.39 -6.21
N LYS A 44 6.40 0.18 -5.83
CA LYS A 44 7.15 -0.74 -6.71
C LYS A 44 6.33 -1.20 -7.92
N VAL A 45 5.00 -1.19 -7.80
CA VAL A 45 4.08 -1.69 -8.80
C VAL A 45 3.31 -0.57 -9.51
N GLY A 46 2.81 -0.87 -10.71
CA GLY A 46 1.93 0.04 -11.45
C GLY A 46 0.59 0.26 -10.75
N ASP A 47 -0.15 1.32 -11.11
CA ASP A 47 -1.45 1.61 -10.45
C ASP A 47 -2.49 0.49 -10.64
N GLY A 48 -2.47 -0.17 -11.79
CA GLY A 48 -3.35 -1.31 -12.06
C GLY A 48 -3.01 -2.51 -11.18
N GLU A 49 -1.72 -2.84 -11.09
CA GLU A 49 -1.23 -3.96 -10.29
C GLU A 49 -1.45 -3.73 -8.78
N PHE A 50 -1.21 -2.50 -8.30
CA PHE A 50 -1.54 -2.12 -6.92
C PHE A 50 -3.01 -2.40 -6.58
N LYS A 51 -3.94 -2.02 -7.47
CA LYS A 51 -5.37 -2.27 -7.25
C LYS A 51 -5.71 -3.75 -7.22
N VAL A 52 -5.07 -4.56 -8.07
CA VAL A 52 -5.24 -6.03 -8.06
C VAL A 52 -4.79 -6.60 -6.73
N GLN A 53 -3.58 -6.26 -6.27
CA GLN A 53 -3.06 -6.72 -4.98
C GLN A 53 -3.97 -6.32 -3.81
N LEU A 54 -4.50 -5.09 -3.83
CA LEU A 54 -5.45 -4.62 -2.81
C LEU A 54 -6.75 -5.45 -2.78
N ILE A 55 -7.28 -5.81 -3.96
CA ILE A 55 -8.46 -6.68 -4.08
C ILE A 55 -8.14 -8.08 -3.55
N GLU A 56 -7.00 -8.65 -3.93
CA GLU A 56 -6.56 -9.98 -3.49
C GLU A 56 -6.41 -10.04 -1.96
N GLN A 57 -5.76 -9.05 -1.35
CA GLN A 57 -5.61 -8.95 0.10
C GLN A 57 -6.99 -8.88 0.79
N ARG A 58 -7.94 -8.13 0.22
CA ARG A 58 -9.31 -8.03 0.75
C ARG A 58 -10.08 -9.34 0.64
N LEU A 59 -9.93 -10.06 -0.47
CA LEU A 59 -10.53 -11.39 -0.65
C LEU A 59 -9.92 -12.40 0.32
N HIS A 60 -8.59 -12.37 0.51
CA HIS A 60 -7.89 -13.24 1.44
C HIS A 60 -8.38 -13.05 2.88
N LEU A 61 -8.43 -11.80 3.38
CA LEU A 61 -9.00 -11.53 4.71
C LEU A 61 -10.45 -12.00 4.86
N ARG A 62 -11.25 -11.87 3.79
CA ARG A 62 -12.64 -12.38 3.81
C ARG A 62 -12.67 -13.90 3.89
N SER A 63 -11.81 -14.61 3.18
CA SER A 63 -11.72 -16.08 3.25
C SER A 63 -11.30 -16.57 4.64
N LEU A 64 -10.34 -15.89 5.29
CA LEU A 64 -9.91 -16.23 6.66
C LEU A 64 -11.03 -16.07 7.68
N ARG A 65 -11.90 -15.06 7.51
CA ARG A 65 -13.08 -14.86 8.38
C ARG A 65 -14.17 -15.92 8.21
N LEU A 66 -14.13 -16.69 7.11
CA LEU A 66 -15.14 -17.71 6.81
C LEU A 66 -14.69 -19.13 7.19
N LEU A 67 -13.47 -19.30 7.73
CA LEU A 67 -13.03 -20.59 8.25
C LEU A 67 -13.77 -20.92 9.56
N PRO A 68 -14.45 -22.08 9.66
CA PRO A 68 -15.07 -22.50 10.91
C PRO A 68 -13.98 -22.78 11.96
N SER A 69 -14.31 -22.46 13.22
CA SER A 69 -13.44 -22.61 14.40
C SER A 69 -13.08 -24.06 14.71
#